data_AF-A0A326UCQ0-F1
#
_entry.id   AF-A0A326UCQ0-F1
#
_cell.length_a   1.000
_cell.length_b   1.000
_cell.length_c   1.000
_cell.angle_alpha   90.00
_cell.angle_beta   90.00
_cell.angle_gamma   90.00
#
_symmetry.space_group_name_H-M   'P 1'
#
loop_
_entity.id
_entity.type
_entity.pdbx_description
1 polymer ?
#
loop_
_entity_poly.entity_id
_entity_poly.type
_entity_poly.pdbx_seq_one_letter_code
_entity_poly.pdbx_strand_id
1 'polypeptide(L)'
;MSQIIDNSSSISREQLTDAFLKALQLIDKRVSPLLGKATTRVLVQGAARRVAGQYPFLEYLITRPYTAIHPSAIQAHLAGATSAELAEGLNALLEECFAGLRELTGDLIAPPLHEEVTHELKQIQ
;
A
#
# COMPACT_ATOMS: atom_id res chain seq x y z
N MET A 1 -31.11 -7.37 -30.59
CA MET A 1 -29.82 -7.98 -30.21
C MET A 1 -29.07 -6.96 -29.39
N SER A 2 -29.22 -7.02 -28.07
CA SER A 2 -28.58 -6.08 -27.15
C SER A 2 -27.20 -6.62 -26.82
N GLN A 3 -26.16 -6.01 -27.37
CA GLN A 3 -24.80 -6.28 -26.96
C GLN A 3 -24.66 -5.81 -25.51
N ILE A 4 -24.62 -6.78 -24.59
CA ILE A 4 -24.15 -6.58 -23.23
C ILE A 4 -22.69 -6.13 -23.39
N ILE A 5 -22.46 -4.83 -23.19
CA ILE A 5 -21.11 -4.32 -22.99
C ILE A 5 -20.73 -4.84 -21.60
N ASP A 6 -20.07 -5.99 -21.55
CA ASP A 6 -19.35 -6.47 -20.38
C ASP A 6 -18.19 -5.49 -20.10
N ASN A 7 -18.52 -4.33 -19.53
CA ASN A 7 -17.55 -3.49 -18.84
C ASN A 7 -17.20 -4.17 -17.50
N SER A 8 -16.58 -5.34 -17.56
CA SER A 8 -15.70 -5.78 -16.47
C SER A 8 -14.49 -4.85 -16.51
N SER A 9 -14.56 -3.75 -15.78
CA SER A 9 -13.46 -2.82 -15.58
C SER A 9 -12.34 -3.56 -14.84
N SER A 10 -11.47 -4.24 -15.59
CA SER A 10 -10.20 -4.72 -15.07
C SER A 10 -9.39 -3.51 -14.62
N ILE A 11 -9.25 -3.33 -13.29
CA ILE A 11 -8.49 -2.23 -12.69
C ILE A 11 -7.09 -2.25 -13.29
N SER A 12 -6.66 -1.09 -13.82
CA SER A 12 -5.34 -0.98 -14.41
C SER A 12 -4.26 -1.05 -13.33
N ARG A 13 -3.05 -1.49 -13.71
CA ARG A 13 -1.88 -1.47 -12.82
C ARG A 13 -1.58 -0.06 -12.30
N GLU A 14 -1.87 0.95 -13.11
CA GLU A 14 -1.73 2.36 -12.75
C GLU A 14 -2.71 2.76 -11.64
N GLN A 15 -3.96 2.35 -11.75
CA GLN A 15 -4.98 2.58 -10.72
C GLN A 15 -4.62 1.89 -9.40
N LEU A 16 -4.16 0.63 -9.44
CA LEU A 16 -3.71 -0.09 -8.24
C LEU A 16 -2.51 0.59 -7.55
N THR A 17 -1.60 1.10 -8.37
CA THR A 17 -0.42 1.80 -7.87
C THR A 17 -0.77 3.14 -7.23
N ASP A 18 -1.69 3.89 -7.84
CA ASP A 18 -2.16 5.16 -7.28
C ASP A 18 -2.92 4.94 -5.96
N ALA A 19 -3.79 3.92 -5.92
CA ALA A 19 -4.47 3.47 -4.71
C ALA A 19 -3.49 3.18 -3.57
N PHE A 20 -2.42 2.46 -3.90
CA PHE A 20 -1.38 2.12 -2.94
C PHE A 20 -0.65 3.34 -2.38
N LEU A 21 -0.23 4.25 -3.24
CA LEU A 21 0.46 5.46 -2.81
C LEU A 21 -0.44 6.33 -1.92
N LYS A 22 -1.74 6.40 -2.23
CA LYS A 22 -2.73 7.05 -1.38
C LYS A 22 -2.87 6.37 -0.02
N ALA A 23 -2.92 5.04 0.03
CA ALA A 23 -2.97 4.30 1.30
C ALA A 23 -1.74 4.57 2.18
N LEU A 24 -0.53 4.56 1.60
CA LEU A 24 0.69 4.91 2.34
C LEU A 24 0.71 6.38 2.80
N GLN A 25 0.22 7.31 1.98
CA GLN A 25 0.09 8.71 2.37
C GLN A 25 -0.93 8.90 3.49
N LEU A 26 -2.03 8.13 3.49
CA LEU A 26 -3.02 8.16 4.55
C LEU A 26 -2.43 7.64 5.87
N ILE A 27 -1.70 6.52 5.82
CA ILE A 27 -0.94 6.01 6.97
C ILE A 27 0.03 7.10 7.47
N ASP A 28 0.80 7.74 6.59
CA ASP A 28 1.70 8.83 6.97
C ASP A 28 0.97 9.97 7.68
N LYS A 29 -0.13 10.45 7.08
CA LYS A 29 -0.93 11.56 7.60
C LYS A 29 -1.51 11.26 8.98
N ARG A 30 -1.93 10.02 9.22
CA ARG A 30 -2.60 9.60 10.46
C ARG A 30 -1.61 9.21 11.56
N VAL A 31 -0.50 8.58 11.21
CA VAL A 31 0.47 8.03 12.16
C VAL A 31 1.56 9.04 12.51
N SER A 32 2.05 9.83 11.54
CA SER A 32 3.16 10.76 11.78
C SER A 32 2.92 11.82 12.86
N PRO A 33 1.70 12.33 13.10
CA PRO A 33 1.43 13.21 14.25
C PRO A 33 1.63 12.53 15.61
N LEU A 34 1.52 11.19 15.68
CA LEU A 34 1.56 10.42 16.91
C LEU A 34 2.94 9.79 17.16
N LEU A 35 3.54 9.22 16.11
CA LEU A 35 4.82 8.49 16.22
C LEU A 35 6.00 9.26 15.63
N GLY A 36 5.74 10.34 14.90
CA GLY A 36 6.75 11.10 14.16
C GLY A 36 7.07 10.50 12.79
N LYS A 37 7.42 11.37 11.83
CA LYS A 37 7.71 11.00 10.43
C LYS A 37 8.82 9.96 10.28
N ALA A 38 9.83 10.00 11.15
CA ALA A 38 10.93 9.03 11.11
C ALA A 38 10.43 7.63 11.45
N THR A 39 9.64 7.50 12.52
CA THR A 39 9.05 6.23 12.96
C THR A 39 8.10 5.67 11.91
N THR A 40 7.22 6.50 11.33
CA THR A 40 6.30 6.06 10.27
C THR A 40 7.04 5.55 9.03
N ARG A 41 8.18 6.18 8.67
CA ARG A 41 9.02 5.69 7.58
C ARG A 41 9.66 4.35 7.90
N VAL A 42 10.20 4.18 9.09
CA VAL A 42 10.81 2.91 9.52
C VAL A 42 9.75 1.81 9.61
N LEU A 43 8.53 2.12 10.01
CA LEU A 43 7.41 1.19 10.00
C LEU A 43 7.15 0.63 8.59
N VAL A 44 6.96 1.50 7.60
CA VAL A 44 6.72 1.07 6.20
C VAL A 44 7.93 0.32 5.63
N GLN A 45 9.15 0.76 5.93
CA GLN A 45 10.38 0.06 5.53
C GLN A 45 10.51 -1.32 6.18
N GLY A 46 10.13 -1.45 7.46
CA GLY A 46 10.11 -2.71 8.19
C GLY A 46 9.09 -3.69 7.61
N ALA A 47 7.89 -3.19 7.30
CA ALA A 47 6.85 -3.97 6.62
C ALA A 47 7.34 -4.44 5.25
N ALA A 48 7.94 -3.56 4.45
CA ALA A 48 8.53 -3.91 3.14
C ALA A 48 9.60 -5.00 3.25
N ARG A 49 10.49 -4.94 4.26
CA ARG A 49 11.50 -5.98 4.51
C ARG A 49 10.88 -7.35 4.77
N ARG A 50 9.75 -7.42 5.46
CA ARG A 50 9.08 -8.68 5.80
C ARG A 50 8.41 -9.32 4.59
N VAL A 51 7.85 -8.52 3.69
CA VAL A 51 7.12 -9.02 2.52
C VAL A 51 7.98 -9.16 1.26
N ALA A 52 9.14 -8.53 1.19
CA ALA A 52 9.97 -8.51 -0.03
C ALA A 52 10.46 -9.89 -0.49
N GLY A 53 10.56 -10.87 0.41
CA GLY A 53 10.90 -12.26 0.05
C GLY A 53 9.82 -12.92 -0.81
N GLN A 54 8.55 -12.57 -0.59
CA GLN A 54 7.40 -13.08 -1.36
C GLN A 54 7.02 -12.16 -2.51
N TYR A 55 7.24 -10.84 -2.36
CA TYR A 55 6.91 -9.82 -3.35
C TYR A 55 8.15 -8.95 -3.66
N PRO A 56 9.09 -9.41 -4.50
CA PRO A 56 10.35 -8.71 -4.77
C PRO A 56 10.18 -7.30 -5.32
N PHE A 57 9.07 -7.04 -6.01
CA PHE A 57 8.75 -5.71 -6.52
C PHE A 57 8.51 -4.66 -5.41
N LEU A 58 8.41 -5.05 -4.13
CA LEU A 58 8.33 -4.15 -2.98
C LEU A 58 9.70 -3.81 -2.37
N GLU A 59 10.77 -4.46 -2.81
CA GLU A 59 12.12 -4.28 -2.23
C GLU A 59 12.61 -2.82 -2.30
N TYR A 60 12.20 -2.08 -3.33
CA TYR A 60 12.59 -0.67 -3.48
C TYR A 60 12.09 0.22 -2.32
N LEU A 61 11.03 -0.18 -1.60
CA LEU A 61 10.54 0.53 -0.40
C LEU A 61 11.49 0.40 0.79
N ILE A 62 12.37 -0.61 0.79
CA ILE A 62 13.36 -0.81 1.85
C ILE A 62 14.45 0.27 1.78
N THR A 63 14.86 0.62 0.56
CA THR A 63 16.00 1.52 0.31
C THR A 63 15.55 2.95 -0.04
N ARG A 64 14.30 3.14 -0.48
CA ARG A 64 13.74 4.46 -0.80
C ARG A 64 12.53 4.78 0.08
N PRO A 65 12.49 5.97 0.70
CA PRO A 65 11.32 6.36 1.48
C PRO A 65 10.12 6.53 0.55
N TYR A 66 8.95 6.02 0.97
CA TYR A 66 7.75 6.10 0.14
C TYR A 66 7.33 7.54 -0.19
N THR A 67 7.67 8.49 0.67
CA THR A 67 7.44 9.92 0.46
C THR A 67 8.25 10.51 -0.71
N ALA A 68 9.25 9.80 -1.22
CA ALA A 68 10.06 10.22 -2.37
C ALA A 68 9.70 9.47 -3.66
N ILE A 69 8.68 8.60 -3.63
CA ILE A 69 8.26 7.85 -4.81
C ILE A 69 7.35 8.73 -5.65
N HIS A 70 7.76 8.95 -6.90
CA HIS A 70 6.88 9.50 -7.91
C HIS A 70 6.01 8.38 -8.51
N PRO A 71 4.69 8.55 -8.66
CA PRO A 71 3.79 7.52 -9.21
C PRO A 71 4.23 6.95 -10.56
N SER A 72 4.85 7.75 -11.44
CA SER A 72 5.39 7.21 -12.71
C SER A 72 6.68 6.41 -12.55
N ALA A 73 7.48 6.69 -11.52
CA ALA A 73 8.75 6.01 -11.29
C ALA A 73 8.55 4.60 -10.69
N ILE A 74 7.48 4.42 -9.94
CA ILE A 74 7.14 3.13 -9.32
C ILE A 74 6.69 2.11 -10.37
N GLN A 75 6.03 2.55 -11.47
CA GLN A 75 5.52 1.65 -12.52
C GLN A 75 6.65 0.79 -13.13
N ALA A 76 7.82 1.39 -13.33
CA ALA A 76 9.00 0.70 -13.82
C ALA A 76 9.50 -0.40 -12.85
N HIS A 77 9.38 -0.17 -11.53
CA HIS A 77 9.76 -1.14 -10.50
C HIS A 77 8.72 -2.27 -10.36
N LEU A 78 7.47 -1.97 -10.70
CA LEU A 78 6.37 -2.92 -10.68
C LEU A 78 6.24 -3.71 -11.99
N ALA A 79 7.02 -3.40 -13.03
CA ALA A 79 6.87 -3.89 -14.42
C ALA A 79 6.68 -5.42 -14.54
N GLY A 80 7.30 -6.20 -13.66
CA GLY A 80 7.22 -7.67 -13.65
C GLY A 80 6.02 -8.30 -12.95
N ALA A 81 5.21 -7.54 -12.22
CA ALA A 81 4.04 -8.06 -11.48
C ALA A 81 2.75 -7.91 -12.30
N THR A 82 1.91 -8.94 -12.27
CA THR A 82 0.52 -8.87 -12.72
C THR A 82 -0.30 -7.96 -11.80
N SER A 83 -1.47 -7.50 -12.25
CA SER A 83 -2.38 -6.72 -11.39
C SER A 83 -2.79 -7.49 -10.12
N ALA A 84 -2.92 -8.82 -10.23
CA ALA A 84 -3.28 -9.68 -9.10
C ALA A 84 -2.14 -9.78 -8.08
N GLU A 85 -0.92 -10.08 -8.53
CA GLU A 85 0.27 -10.12 -7.66
C GLU A 85 0.55 -8.76 -7.02
N LEU A 86 0.32 -7.68 -7.77
CA LEU A 86 0.41 -6.32 -7.24
C LEU A 86 -0.60 -6.14 -6.10
N ALA A 87 -1.89 -6.41 -6.32
CA ALA A 87 -2.90 -6.27 -5.27
C ALA A 87 -2.57 -7.11 -4.03
N GLU A 88 -2.12 -8.36 -4.22
CA GLU A 88 -1.75 -9.27 -3.14
C GLU A 88 -0.56 -8.73 -2.31
N GLY A 89 0.53 -8.34 -2.98
CA GLY A 89 1.70 -7.79 -2.30
C GLY A 89 1.42 -6.46 -1.60
N LEU A 90 0.59 -5.60 -2.20
CA LEU A 90 0.17 -4.35 -1.58
C LEU A 90 -0.65 -4.58 -0.31
N ASN A 91 -1.57 -5.54 -0.33
CA ASN A 91 -2.35 -5.92 0.85
C ASN A 91 -1.44 -6.50 1.95
N ALA A 92 -0.53 -7.41 1.60
CA ALA A 92 0.43 -7.97 2.54
C ALA A 92 1.30 -6.88 3.20
N LEU A 93 1.74 -5.88 2.43
CA LEU A 93 2.49 -4.74 2.97
C LEU A 93 1.66 -3.93 3.96
N LEU A 94 0.37 -3.69 3.68
CA LEU A 94 -0.52 -2.96 4.57
C LEU A 94 -0.77 -3.74 5.86
N GLU A 95 -1.04 -5.05 5.77
CA GLU A 95 -1.18 -5.93 6.93
C GLU A 95 0.05 -5.85 7.84
N GLU A 96 1.25 -5.89 7.26
CA GLU A 96 2.50 -5.76 8.00
C GLU A 96 2.72 -4.36 8.61
N CYS A 97 2.23 -3.31 7.95
CA CYS A 97 2.19 -1.96 8.54
C CYS A 97 1.24 -1.91 9.74
N PHE A 98 0.06 -2.52 9.63
CA PHE A 98 -0.93 -2.55 10.71
C PHE A 98 -0.49 -3.43 11.89
N ALA A 99 0.16 -4.55 11.62
CA ALA A 99 0.79 -5.37 12.66
C ALA A 99 1.84 -4.55 13.43
N GLY A 100 2.74 -3.85 12.73
CA GLY A 100 3.72 -2.98 13.37
C GLY A 100 3.09 -1.80 14.13
N LEU A 101 2.03 -1.19 13.62
CA LEU A 101 1.29 -0.16 14.35
C LEU A 101 0.65 -0.70 15.62
N ARG A 102 0.08 -1.91 15.56
CA ARG A 102 -0.52 -2.55 16.71
C ARG A 102 0.50 -2.90 17.77
N GLU A 103 1.69 -3.35 17.37
CA GLU A 103 2.81 -3.57 18.29
C GLU A 103 3.23 -2.27 18.99
N LEU A 104 3.27 -1.15 18.27
CA LEU A 104 3.72 0.14 18.81
C LEU A 104 2.65 0.87 19.64
N THR A 105 1.37 0.66 19.32
CA THR A 105 0.29 1.54 19.81
C THR A 105 -0.92 0.80 20.37
N GLY A 106 -0.89 -0.54 20.38
CA GLY A 106 -2.05 -1.36 20.69
C GLY A 106 -3.19 -1.11 19.70
N ASP A 107 -4.41 -1.12 20.20
CA ASP A 107 -5.62 -0.94 19.39
C ASP A 107 -6.02 0.56 19.23
N LEU A 108 -5.15 1.50 19.63
CA LEU A 108 -5.46 2.93 19.60
C LEU A 108 -5.48 3.53 18.18
N ILE A 109 -4.67 3.00 17.26
CA ILE A 109 -4.50 3.55 15.90
C ILE A 109 -4.84 2.52 14.82
N ALA A 110 -4.33 1.29 14.95
CA ALA A 110 -4.38 0.30 13.88
C ALA A 110 -5.82 -0.05 13.44
N PRO A 111 -6.78 -0.35 14.34
CA PRO A 111 -8.15 -0.69 13.92
C PRO A 111 -8.88 0.43 13.15
N PRO A 112 -9.00 1.68 13.64
CA PRO A 112 -9.71 2.72 12.91
C PRO A 112 -9.01 3.11 11.60
N LEU A 113 -7.67 3.08 11.57
CA LEU A 113 -6.92 3.36 10.34
C LEU A 113 -7.06 2.24 9.31
N HIS A 114 -7.15 0.98 9.75
CA HIS A 114 -7.38 -0.16 8.87
C HIS A 114 -8.72 -0.05 8.15
N GLU A 115 -9.78 0.34 8.86
CA GLU A 115 -11.09 0.58 8.26
C GLU A 115 -11.06 1.71 7.23
N GLU A 116 -10.39 2.83 7.55
CA GLU A 116 -10.23 3.98 6.66
C GLU A 116 -9.48 3.61 5.37
N VAL A 117 -8.34 2.92 5.51
CA VAL A 117 -7.53 2.44 4.38
C VAL A 117 -8.31 1.42 3.54
N THR A 118 -9.01 0.48 4.18
CA THR A 118 -9.83 -0.52 3.47
C THR A 118 -10.96 0.15 2.70
N HIS A 119 -11.58 1.19 3.26
CA HIS A 119 -12.64 1.93 2.58
C HIS A 119 -12.11 2.65 1.34
N GLU A 120 -10.98 3.35 1.44
CA GLU A 120 -10.33 4.03 0.31
C GLU A 120 -9.95 3.03 -0.80
N LEU A 121 -9.44 1.86 -0.46
CA LEU A 121 -9.09 0.82 -1.44
C LEU A 121 -10.32 0.22 -2.13
N LYS A 122 -11.44 0.05 -1.41
CA LYS A 122 -12.70 -0.45 -1.98
C LYS A 122 -13.35 0.53 -2.96
N GLN A 123 -13.10 1.82 -2.86
CA GLN A 123 -13.60 2.80 -3.83
C GLN A 123 -12.87 2.72 -5.18
N ILE A 124 -11.76 1.99 -5.24
CA ILE A 124 -10.92 1.83 -6.42
C ILE A 124 -11.13 0.45 -7.08
N GLN A 125 -11.79 -0.48 -6.37
CA GLN A 125 -12.13 -1.83 -6.82
C GLN A 125 -13.53 -1.90 -7.43
#